data_AF-A0A8K0ITR7-F1
#
_entry.id   AF-A0A8K0ITR7-F1
#
_cell.length_a   1.000
_cell.length_b   1.000
_cell.length_c   1.000
_cell.angle_alpha   90.00
_cell.angle_beta   90.00
_cell.angle_gamma   90.00
#
_symmetry.space_group_name_H-M   'P 1'
#
loop_
_entity.id
_entity.type
_entity.pdbx_description
1 polymer ?
#
loop_
_entity_poly.entity_id
_entity_poly.type
_entity_poly.pdbx_seq_one_letter_code
_entity_poly.pdbx_strand_id
1 'polypeptide(L)'
;MGPVKKTAKALGESLFDKEHDKPSCYSCSADSLSIFFALSGGTSTIAEALIRGLPIILNDFIPGQEVGNVPHVVDNGTGVFSKSSKQTACLVARWFGPESEGSKMMSQNALKLAQPDAVFDIVKDINELAQQLGPLSRISYSLTSSFYQPM
;
A
#
# COMPACT_ATOMS: atom_id res chain seq x y z
N MET A 1 5.84 -17.90 -17.29
CA MET A 1 4.91 -17.61 -16.17
C MET A 1 5.19 -16.21 -15.66
N GLY A 2 4.19 -15.31 -15.64
CA GLY A 2 4.36 -13.92 -15.18
C GLY A 2 4.63 -13.80 -13.68
N PRO A 3 5.08 -12.62 -13.20
CA PRO A 3 5.51 -12.41 -11.81
C PRO A 3 4.40 -12.70 -10.78
N VAL A 4 3.17 -12.26 -11.04
CA VAL A 4 1.99 -12.54 -10.19
C VAL A 4 1.78 -14.05 -10.00
N LYS A 5 1.78 -14.80 -11.10
CA LYS A 5 1.53 -16.25 -11.07
C LYS A 5 2.67 -17.02 -10.40
N LYS A 6 3.91 -16.52 -10.49
CA LYS A 6 5.06 -17.09 -9.74
C LYS A 6 4.89 -16.88 -8.24
N THR A 7 4.51 -15.69 -7.79
CA THR A 7 4.30 -15.41 -6.36
C THR A 7 3.11 -16.16 -5.81
N ALA A 8 1.98 -16.20 -6.52
CA ALA A 8 0.82 -16.99 -6.11
C ALA A 8 1.16 -18.49 -5.96
N LYS A 9 1.93 -19.06 -6.89
CA LYS A 9 2.39 -20.46 -6.79
C LYS A 9 3.28 -20.66 -5.56
N ALA A 10 4.25 -19.79 -5.33
CA ALA A 10 5.15 -19.89 -4.19
C ALA A 10 4.42 -19.78 -2.84
N LEU A 11 3.42 -18.89 -2.76
CA LEU A 11 2.56 -18.77 -1.58
C LEU A 11 1.75 -20.04 -1.35
N GLY A 12 1.11 -20.59 -2.39
CA GLY A 12 0.37 -21.84 -2.30
C GLY A 12 1.24 -23.01 -1.83
N GLU A 13 2.46 -23.14 -2.36
CA GLU A 13 3.40 -24.20 -1.94
C GLU A 13 3.92 -24.02 -0.50
N SER A 14 4.01 -22.78 0.00
CA SER A 14 4.53 -22.50 1.34
C SER A 14 3.46 -22.50 2.44
N LEU A 15 2.21 -22.16 2.08
CA LEU A 15 1.13 -21.92 3.03
C LEU A 15 0.07 -23.02 3.02
N PHE A 16 0.14 -23.98 2.09
CA PHE A 16 -0.82 -25.07 1.96
C PHE A 16 -0.14 -26.42 2.19
N ASP A 17 -0.60 -27.15 3.22
CA ASP A 17 -0.25 -28.53 3.46
C ASP A 17 -1.12 -29.43 2.57
N LYS A 18 -0.47 -30.06 1.58
CA LYS A 18 -1.11 -30.97 0.62
C LYS A 18 -1.43 -32.33 1.21
N GLU A 19 -0.76 -32.75 2.28
CA GLU A 19 -1.01 -34.06 2.89
C GLU A 19 -2.33 -34.05 3.67
N HIS A 20 -2.65 -32.92 4.31
CA HIS A 20 -3.86 -32.74 5.10
C HIS A 20 -4.93 -31.88 4.43
N ASP A 21 -4.69 -31.42 3.20
CA ASP A 21 -5.54 -30.53 2.40
C ASP A 21 -5.99 -29.27 3.18
N LYS A 22 -5.06 -28.67 3.91
CA LYS A 22 -5.31 -27.58 4.86
C LYS A 22 -4.21 -26.51 4.80
N PRO A 23 -4.49 -25.25 5.17
CA PRO A 23 -3.42 -24.27 5.36
C PRO A 23 -2.45 -24.72 6.44
N SER A 24 -1.14 -24.55 6.20
CA SER A 24 -0.07 -24.99 7.10
C SER A 24 0.00 -24.19 8.41
N CYS A 25 -0.63 -23.02 8.47
CA CYS A 25 -0.82 -22.25 9.70
C CYS A 25 -2.28 -22.33 10.16
N TYR A 26 -2.52 -23.15 11.18
CA TYR A 26 -3.83 -23.34 11.83
C TYR A 26 -3.93 -22.62 13.20
N SER A 27 -2.83 -22.05 13.71
CA SER A 27 -2.77 -21.46 15.06
C SER A 27 -2.93 -19.94 15.10
N CYS A 28 -2.90 -19.24 13.96
CA CYS A 28 -3.32 -17.83 13.93
C CYS A 28 -4.84 -17.79 13.93
N SER A 29 -5.46 -17.40 15.05
CA SER A 29 -6.86 -16.98 15.06
C SER A 29 -7.09 -16.04 13.88
N ALA A 30 -8.05 -16.39 13.01
CA ALA A 30 -8.38 -15.63 11.80
C ALA A 30 -8.72 -14.15 12.05
N ASP A 31 -8.86 -13.75 13.32
CA ASP A 31 -9.31 -12.45 13.76
C ASP A 31 -8.20 -11.41 13.98
N SER A 32 -6.90 -11.73 13.88
CA SER A 32 -5.85 -10.81 14.38
C SER A 32 -4.69 -10.45 13.46
N LEU A 33 -4.53 -11.06 12.28
CA LEU A 33 -3.46 -10.69 11.34
C LEU A 33 -3.90 -10.92 9.89
N SER A 34 -4.50 -9.90 9.30
CA SER A 34 -4.60 -9.79 7.85
C SER A 34 -3.30 -9.15 7.35
N ILE A 35 -2.56 -9.83 6.46
CA ILE A 35 -1.35 -9.28 5.82
C ILE A 35 -1.73 -8.77 4.43
N PHE A 36 -1.24 -7.60 4.04
CA PHE A 36 -1.50 -7.05 2.71
C PHE A 36 -0.32 -7.29 1.77
N PHE A 37 -0.58 -7.91 0.62
CA PHE A 37 0.42 -8.18 -0.41
C PHE A 37 0.16 -7.34 -1.66
N ALA A 38 1.12 -6.48 -2.04
CA ALA A 38 1.02 -5.63 -3.22
C ALA A 38 2.01 -6.05 -4.32
N LEU A 39 1.47 -6.42 -5.48
CA LEU A 39 2.21 -6.56 -6.72
C LEU A 39 2.18 -5.21 -7.45
N SER A 40 3.27 -4.45 -7.33
CA SER A 40 3.36 -3.00 -7.63
C SER A 40 2.72 -2.15 -6.53
N GLY A 41 3.55 -1.54 -5.69
CA GLY A 41 3.14 -0.74 -4.55
C GLY A 41 2.51 0.60 -4.93
N GLY A 42 1.32 0.59 -5.54
CA GLY A 42 0.56 1.80 -5.84
C GLY A 42 0.18 2.57 -4.57
N THR A 43 0.20 3.90 -4.65
CA THR A 43 -0.01 4.78 -3.49
C THR A 43 -1.38 4.58 -2.82
N SER A 44 -2.45 4.38 -3.60
CA SER A 44 -3.80 4.12 -3.07
C SER A 44 -3.85 2.82 -2.28
N THR A 45 -3.26 1.76 -2.82
CA THR A 45 -3.20 0.44 -2.22
C THR A 45 -2.45 0.46 -0.88
N ILE A 46 -1.35 1.21 -0.82
CA ILE A 46 -0.60 1.40 0.43
C ILE A 46 -1.44 2.15 1.45
N ALA A 47 -2.10 3.25 1.06
CA ALA A 47 -2.96 4.01 1.96
C ALA A 47 -4.08 3.16 2.56
N GLU A 48 -4.75 2.33 1.74
CA GLU A 48 -5.79 1.40 2.22
C GLU A 48 -5.24 0.38 3.21
N ALA A 49 -4.07 -0.21 2.91
CA ALA A 49 -3.42 -1.15 3.82
C ALA A 49 -3.07 -0.50 5.16
N LEU A 50 -2.57 0.75 5.15
CA LEU A 50 -2.26 1.51 6.36
C LEU A 50 -3.51 1.78 7.20
N ILE A 51 -4.60 2.24 6.58
CA ILE A 51 -5.89 2.49 7.24
C ILE A 51 -6.45 1.21 7.88
N ARG A 52 -6.24 0.07 7.25
CA ARG A 52 -6.67 -1.24 7.76
C ARG A 52 -5.67 -1.85 8.76
N GLY A 53 -4.55 -1.18 9.04
CA GLY A 53 -3.51 -1.66 9.95
C GLY A 53 -2.82 -2.91 9.46
N LEU A 54 -2.68 -3.10 8.15
CA LEU A 54 -2.14 -4.32 7.57
C LEU A 54 -0.64 -4.17 7.31
N PRO A 55 0.21 -5.09 7.81
CA PRO A 55 1.61 -5.16 7.41
C PRO A 55 1.74 -5.38 5.91
N ILE A 56 2.66 -4.65 5.27
CA ILE A 56 2.78 -4.59 3.81
C ILE A 56 4.00 -5.38 3.33
N ILE A 57 3.83 -6.21 2.29
CA ILE A 57 4.96 -6.72 1.50
C ILE A 57 4.86 -6.17 0.09
N LEU A 58 5.81 -5.31 -0.28
CA LEU A 58 5.95 -4.77 -1.63
C LEU A 58 6.84 -5.70 -2.46
N ASN A 59 6.30 -6.23 -3.57
CA ASN A 59 7.06 -7.12 -4.45
C ASN A 59 7.70 -6.44 -5.65
N ASP A 60 7.15 -5.31 -6.07
CA ASP A 60 7.64 -4.56 -7.23
C ASP A 60 7.18 -3.10 -7.14
N PHE A 61 7.67 -2.28 -8.06
CA PHE A 61 7.24 -0.88 -8.24
C PHE A 61 7.47 -0.43 -9.68
N ILE A 62 6.67 0.55 -10.13
CA ILE A 62 6.88 1.23 -11.41
C ILE A 62 8.03 2.27 -11.26
N PRO A 63 9.14 2.14 -11.99
CA PRO A 63 10.24 3.11 -11.93
C PRO A 63 9.79 4.54 -12.25
N GLY A 64 10.34 5.52 -11.54
CA GLY A 64 9.96 6.93 -11.64
C GLY A 64 8.70 7.30 -10.86
N GLN A 65 7.64 6.48 -10.93
CA GLN A 65 6.36 6.80 -10.27
C GLN A 65 6.28 6.29 -8.83
N GLU A 66 6.58 5.00 -8.59
CA GLU A 66 6.30 4.32 -7.32
C GLU A 66 7.57 4.07 -6.48
N VAL A 67 8.73 4.54 -6.95
CA VAL A 67 10.03 4.28 -6.29
C VAL A 67 10.03 4.80 -4.84
N GLY A 68 9.42 5.97 -4.60
CA GLY A 68 9.34 6.59 -3.28
C GLY A 68 8.45 5.84 -2.29
N ASN A 69 7.58 4.95 -2.78
CA ASN A 69 6.67 4.19 -1.93
C ASN A 69 7.41 3.09 -1.14
N VAL A 70 8.52 2.57 -1.67
CA VAL A 70 9.34 1.56 -0.99
C VAL A 70 9.95 2.09 0.33
N PRO A 71 10.75 3.17 0.34
CA PRO A 71 11.27 3.73 1.58
C PRO A 71 10.14 4.21 2.51
N HIS A 72 9.04 4.73 1.98
CA HIS A 72 7.89 5.11 2.81
C HIS A 72 7.34 3.93 3.63
N VAL A 73 7.23 2.73 3.05
CA VAL A 73 6.76 1.54 3.77
C VAL A 73 7.84 1.00 4.73
N VAL A 74 9.08 0.86 4.23
CA VAL A 74 10.17 0.19 4.94
C VAL A 74 10.69 1.03 6.11
N ASP A 75 10.96 2.32 5.88
CA ASP A 75 11.60 3.18 6.86
C ASP A 75 10.66 3.52 8.02
N ASN A 76 9.35 3.56 7.75
CA ASN A 76 8.34 3.70 8.81
C ASN A 76 7.97 2.36 9.49
N GLY A 77 8.63 1.25 9.12
CA GLY A 77 8.44 -0.04 9.75
C GLY A 77 7.02 -0.59 9.63
N THR A 78 6.33 -0.28 8.53
CA THR A 78 4.96 -0.78 8.22
C THR A 78 4.99 -2.03 7.36
N GLY A 79 6.15 -2.37 6.82
CA GLY A 79 6.30 -3.49 5.90
C GLY A 79 7.72 -3.68 5.41
N VAL A 80 7.86 -4.56 4.41
CA VAL A 80 9.15 -4.92 3.81
C VAL A 80 9.04 -4.94 2.28
N PHE A 81 10.20 -4.85 1.62
CA PHE A 81 10.31 -4.98 0.17
C PHE A 81 11.04 -6.27 -0.20
N SER A 82 10.49 -7.06 -1.14
CA SER A 82 11.15 -8.26 -1.66
C SER A 82 10.72 -8.56 -3.09
N LYS A 83 11.68 -8.58 -4.03
CA LYS A 83 11.43 -8.97 -5.43
C LYS A 83 11.30 -10.48 -5.66
N SER A 84 11.60 -11.28 -4.65
CA SER A 84 11.67 -12.74 -4.78
C SER A 84 10.40 -13.38 -4.27
N SER A 85 9.60 -13.95 -5.18
CA SER A 85 8.39 -14.72 -4.85
C SER A 85 8.60 -15.75 -3.74
N LYS A 86 9.77 -16.42 -3.71
CA LYS A 86 10.11 -17.42 -2.68
C LYS A 86 10.37 -16.77 -1.33
N GLN A 87 11.07 -15.64 -1.32
CA GLN A 87 11.33 -14.88 -0.10
C GLN A 87 10.04 -14.28 0.46
N THR A 88 9.18 -13.72 -0.40
CA THR A 88 7.83 -13.27 -0.04
C THR A 88 7.04 -14.37 0.65
N ALA A 89 6.97 -15.57 0.05
CA ALA A 89 6.24 -16.68 0.65
C ALA A 89 6.78 -17.09 2.02
N CYS A 90 8.12 -17.11 2.17
CA CYS A 90 8.79 -17.37 3.44
C CYS A 90 8.48 -16.29 4.50
N LEU A 91 8.46 -15.01 4.12
CA LEU A 91 8.11 -13.89 5.01
C LEU A 91 6.67 -14.02 5.50
N VAL A 92 5.72 -14.31 4.59
CA VAL A 92 4.32 -14.51 4.95
C VAL A 92 4.19 -15.69 5.92
N ALA A 93 4.83 -16.83 5.63
CA ALA A 93 4.82 -17.98 6.54
C ALA A 93 5.42 -17.67 7.92
N ARG A 94 6.50 -16.88 7.98
CA ARG A 94 7.13 -16.44 9.25
C ARG A 94 6.21 -15.52 10.03
N TRP A 95 5.55 -14.57 9.38
CA TRP A 95 4.61 -13.64 10.03
C TRP A 95 3.35 -14.33 10.55
N PHE A 96 2.92 -15.43 9.93
CA PHE A 96 1.85 -16.27 10.47
C PHE A 96 2.35 -17.28 11.52
N GLY A 97 3.66 -17.42 11.72
CA GLY A 97 4.26 -18.37 12.66
C GLY A 97 5.16 -17.67 13.68
N PRO A 98 6.47 -17.98 13.70
CA PRO A 98 7.38 -17.56 14.79
C PRO A 98 7.59 -16.04 14.88
N GLU A 99 7.29 -15.28 13.82
CA GLU A 99 7.50 -13.82 13.76
C GLU A 99 6.18 -13.03 13.76
N SER A 100 5.12 -13.64 14.29
CA SER A 100 3.82 -12.97 14.46
C SER A 100 3.94 -11.65 15.21
N GLU A 101 4.85 -11.56 16.20
CA GLU A 101 5.03 -10.34 16.99
C GLU A 101 5.65 -9.20 16.18
N GLY A 102 6.60 -9.51 15.30
CA GLY A 102 7.15 -8.53 14.35
C GLY A 102 6.07 -7.95 13.46
N SER A 103 5.17 -8.82 12.96
CA SER A 103 4.04 -8.43 12.13
C SER A 103 3.01 -7.58 12.88
N LYS A 104 2.75 -7.85 14.17
CA LYS A 104 1.88 -6.99 15.01
C LYS A 104 2.46 -5.58 15.20
N MET A 105 3.77 -5.46 15.40
CA MET A 105 4.42 -4.14 15.50
C MET A 105 4.28 -3.36 14.18
N MET A 106 4.44 -4.03 13.04
CA MET A 106 4.21 -3.41 11.73
C MET A 106 2.77 -2.95 11.56
N SER A 107 1.80 -3.75 12.01
CA SER A 107 0.37 -3.41 12.01
C SER A 107 0.09 -2.15 12.84
N GLN A 108 0.67 -2.05 14.04
CA GLN A 108 0.54 -0.85 14.87
C GLN A 108 1.18 0.39 14.22
N ASN A 109 2.34 0.24 13.58
CA ASN A 109 2.97 1.34 12.86
C ASN A 109 2.13 1.77 11.65
N ALA A 110 1.49 0.82 10.96
CA ALA A 110 0.60 1.10 9.84
C ALA A 110 -0.57 1.98 10.28
N LEU A 111 -1.20 1.67 11.42
CA LEU A 111 -2.28 2.48 12.00
C LEU A 111 -1.82 3.88 12.42
N LYS A 112 -0.56 4.05 12.86
CA LYS A 112 -0.01 5.38 13.20
C LYS A 112 0.18 6.28 11.98
N LEU A 113 0.45 5.70 10.81
CA LEU A 113 0.59 6.44 9.55
C LEU A 113 -0.74 6.60 8.80
N ALA A 114 -1.79 5.88 9.21
CA ALA A 114 -3.07 5.94 8.54
C ALA A 114 -3.64 7.37 8.55
N GLN A 115 -4.19 7.78 7.41
CA GLN A 115 -4.89 9.05 7.23
C GLN A 115 -6.30 8.80 6.67
N PRO A 116 -7.21 8.20 7.46
CA PRO A 116 -8.53 7.79 6.99
C PRO A 116 -9.40 8.98 6.56
N ASP A 117 -9.19 10.15 7.16
CA ASP A 117 -9.99 11.35 6.91
C ASP A 117 -9.36 12.31 5.88
N ALA A 118 -8.23 11.92 5.26
CA ALA A 118 -7.46 12.79 4.35
C ALA A 118 -8.31 13.43 3.24
N VAL A 119 -9.26 12.68 2.68
CA VAL A 119 -10.16 13.20 1.63
C VAL A 119 -11.08 14.30 2.17
N PHE A 120 -11.55 14.18 3.41
CA PHE A 120 -12.41 15.18 4.03
C PHE A 120 -11.61 16.43 4.37
N ASP A 121 -10.39 16.27 4.90
CA ASP A 121 -9.48 17.38 5.19
C ASP A 121 -9.15 18.16 3.92
N ILE A 122 -8.79 17.47 2.83
CA ILE A 122 -8.50 18.10 1.53
C ILE A 122 -9.71 18.88 1.01
N VAL A 123 -10.91 18.28 1.03
CA VAL A 123 -12.13 18.95 0.55
C VAL A 123 -12.46 20.17 1.39
N LYS A 124 -12.27 20.09 2.71
CA LYS A 124 -12.46 21.20 3.62
C LYS A 124 -11.50 22.35 3.32
N ASP A 125 -10.21 22.05 3.17
CA ASP A 125 -9.18 23.03 2.84
C ASP A 125 -9.46 23.72 1.49
N ILE A 126 -9.85 22.96 0.47
CA ILE A 126 -10.24 23.50 -0.84
C ILE A 126 -11.45 24.44 -0.71
N ASN A 127 -12.46 24.06 0.07
CA ASN A 127 -13.64 24.88 0.28
C ASN A 127 -13.29 26.19 1.03
N GLU A 128 -12.44 26.13 2.05
CA GLU A 128 -11.97 27.31 2.78
C GLU A 128 -11.18 28.26 1.86
N LEU A 129 -10.27 27.72 1.04
CA LEU A 129 -9.53 28.49 0.04
C LEU A 129 -10.45 29.15 -0.99
N ALA A 130 -11.47 28.43 -1.47
CA ALA A 130 -12.45 28.97 -2.41
C ALA A 130 -13.28 30.12 -1.81
N GLN A 131 -13.63 30.05 -0.53
CA GLN A 131 -14.34 31.12 0.17
C GLN A 131 -13.49 32.38 0.38
N GLN A 132 -12.20 32.21 0.69
CA GLN A 132 -11.25 33.33 0.83
C GLN A 132 -11.04 34.09 -0.48
N LEU A 133 -11.13 33.41 -1.63
CA LEU A 133 -10.98 34.03 -2.94
C LEU A 133 -12.16 34.95 -3.32
N GLY A 134 -13.31 34.89 -2.63
CA GLY A 134 -14.48 35.74 -2.90
C GLY A 134 -14.90 35.77 -4.38
N PRO A 135 -15.71 36.75 -4.84
CA PRO A 135 -16.07 36.91 -6.25
C PRO A 135 -14.93 37.52 -7.08
N LEU A 136 -13.69 37.03 -6.95
CA LEU A 136 -12.58 37.39 -7.84
C LEU A 136 -12.61 36.64 -9.18
N SER A 137 -13.62 35.80 -9.44
CA SER A 137 -13.77 35.08 -10.72
C SER A 137 -14.42 35.91 -11.84
N ARG A 138 -14.01 37.18 -11.98
CA ARG A 138 -13.89 37.83 -13.30
C ARG A 138 -12.42 37.85 -13.73
N ILE A 139 -11.68 36.76 -13.47
CA ILE A 139 -10.44 36.53 -14.21
C ILE A 139 -10.87 36.12 -15.62
N SER A 140 -10.88 37.12 -16.51
CA SER A 140 -11.08 36.92 -17.94
C SER A 140 -10.02 35.92 -18.42
N TYR A 141 -10.47 34.76 -18.92
CA TYR A 141 -9.63 33.80 -19.65
C TYR A 141 -8.94 34.42 -20.88
N SER A 142 -9.15 35.71 -21.18
CA SER A 142 -8.47 36.43 -22.27
C SER A 142 -6.99 36.74 -22.01
N LEU A 143 -6.46 36.58 -20.79
CA LEU A 143 -5.06 36.95 -20.49
C LEU A 143 -4.04 35.83 -20.71
N THR A 144 -4.46 34.58 -20.97
CA THR A 144 -3.55 33.46 -21.28
C THR A 144 -3.55 33.04 -22.76
N SER A 145 -4.32 33.72 -23.63
CA SER A 145 -4.41 33.38 -25.06
C SER A 145 -3.16 33.76 -25.89
N SER A 146 -2.12 34.35 -25.31
CA SER A 146 -0.92 34.76 -26.06
C SER A 146 0.07 33.63 -26.39
N PHE A 147 -0.22 32.36 -26.08
CA PHE A 147 0.68 31.23 -26.39
C PHE A 147 0.20 30.29 -27.51
N TYR A 148 -0.87 30.61 -28.23
CA TYR A 148 -1.21 29.95 -29.48
C TYR A 148 -0.86 30.87 -30.67
N GLN A 149 0.41 30.88 -31.09
CA GLN A 149 0.74 31.20 -32.48
C GLN A 149 0.95 29.88 -33.23
N PRO A 150 0.15 29.58 -34.27
CA PRO A 150 0.43 28.45 -35.16
C PRO A 150 1.68 28.76 -36.01
N MET A 151 2.56 27.77 -36.14
CA MET A 151 3.58 27.71 -37.20
C MET A 151 2.91 27.56 -38.57
#